data_AF-A0A2N0XW50-F1
#
_entry.id   AF-A0A2N0XW50-F1
#
_cell.length_a   1.000
_cell.length_b   1.000
_cell.length_c   1.000
_cell.angle_alpha   90.00
_cell.angle_beta   90.00
_cell.angle_gamma   90.00
#
_symmetry.space_group_name_H-M   'P 1'
#
loop_
_entity.id
_entity.type
_entity.pdbx_description
1 polymer ?
#
loop_
_entity_poly.entity_id
_entity_poly.type
_entity_poly.pdbx_seq_one_letter_code
_entity_poly.pdbx_strand_id
1 'polypeptide(L)'
;MKNSLRLTTEDILNWSTFTGDFNAIHYEGPSPSKRPVQGMLSFIMLSDDVLSSCANCDARSLAITVVFRRHVYTSVAHTLVNNGDNIKLLDDSGENTVSGQYLLKGTYPEWENNDDTELISIRHREIFKKYIEFNNRFPYTLSLTTFFNAIAFSVVVNSKSFLNFESYQFEKIEDYLDSSETLHTGQLVDFNIESYANLSHKNDVTILIQPSTVIKNGNDSYIRILNYRCLYGDACLFTARTSLVSNMQ
;
A
#
# COMPACT_ATOMS: atom_id res chain seq x y z
N MET A 1 -12.48 -6.19 -19.39
CA MET A 1 -11.40 -7.13 -19.77
C MET A 1 -11.02 -7.94 -18.55
N LYS A 2 -10.76 -9.25 -18.67
CA LYS A 2 -10.25 -10.06 -17.55
C LYS A 2 -8.73 -10.02 -17.59
N ASN A 3 -8.12 -9.21 -16.73
CA ASN A 3 -6.68 -9.24 -16.52
C ASN A 3 -6.38 -10.32 -15.48
N SER A 4 -5.52 -11.28 -15.84
CA SER A 4 -5.03 -12.29 -14.91
C SER A 4 -3.79 -11.74 -14.23
N LEU A 5 -3.89 -11.46 -12.93
CA LEU A 5 -2.76 -11.13 -12.08
C LEU A 5 -2.05 -12.44 -11.69
N ARG A 6 -0.76 -12.55 -12.03
CA ARG A 6 0.09 -13.67 -11.61
C ARG A 6 1.26 -13.13 -10.80
N LEU A 7 1.18 -13.35 -9.50
CA LEU A 7 2.22 -13.00 -8.55
C LEU A 7 3.14 -14.20 -8.31
N THR A 8 4.43 -13.91 -8.26
CA THR A 8 5.51 -14.88 -8.08
C THR A 8 6.18 -14.69 -6.72
N THR A 9 6.97 -15.68 -6.30
CA THR A 9 7.82 -15.57 -5.11
C THR A 9 8.88 -14.48 -5.28
N GLU A 10 9.31 -14.19 -6.51
CA GLU A 10 10.24 -13.10 -6.80
C GLU A 10 9.59 -11.74 -6.53
N ASP A 11 8.31 -11.56 -6.86
CA ASP A 11 7.57 -10.33 -6.56
C ASP A 11 7.50 -10.04 -5.05
N ILE A 12 7.28 -11.08 -4.24
CA ILE A 12 7.32 -10.98 -2.77
C ILE A 12 8.70 -10.47 -2.31
N LEU A 13 9.78 -11.09 -2.79
CA LEU A 13 11.14 -10.71 -2.39
C LEU A 13 11.49 -9.29 -2.85
N ASN A 14 11.12 -8.94 -4.07
CA ASN A 14 11.32 -7.62 -4.65
C ASN A 14 10.58 -6.55 -3.86
N TRP A 15 9.34 -6.82 -3.46
CA TRP A 15 8.55 -5.94 -2.61
C TRP A 15 9.15 -5.77 -1.22
N SER A 16 9.49 -6.86 -0.55
CA SER A 16 10.12 -6.80 0.78
C SER A 16 11.44 -6.05 0.75
N THR A 17 12.27 -6.28 -0.27
CA THR A 17 13.54 -5.56 -0.44
C THR A 17 13.31 -4.06 -0.65
N PHE A 18 12.28 -3.69 -1.42
CA PHE A 18 11.99 -2.29 -1.70
C PHE A 18 11.39 -1.56 -0.48
N THR A 19 10.52 -2.24 0.27
CA THR A 19 9.70 -1.63 1.33
C THR A 19 10.25 -1.80 2.73
N GLY A 20 10.99 -2.88 2.99
CA GLY A 20 11.35 -3.35 4.33
C GLY A 20 10.32 -4.31 4.94
N ASP A 21 9.23 -4.62 4.25
CA ASP A 21 8.20 -5.54 4.74
C ASP A 21 8.63 -7.01 4.57
N PHE A 22 9.47 -7.48 5.50
CA PHE A 22 9.99 -8.85 5.59
C PHE A 22 9.14 -9.75 6.49
N ASN A 23 7.87 -9.41 6.72
CA ASN A 23 7.00 -10.19 7.59
C ASN A 23 7.01 -11.68 7.20
N ALA A 24 7.32 -12.55 8.18
CA ALA A 24 7.59 -13.97 7.98
C ALA A 24 6.43 -14.72 7.29
N ILE A 25 5.20 -14.26 7.50
CA ILE A 25 3.97 -14.82 6.91
C ILE A 25 4.07 -14.89 5.37
N HIS A 26 4.83 -13.99 4.73
CA HIS A 26 5.00 -13.99 3.27
C HIS A 26 6.00 -15.03 2.75
N TYR A 27 6.76 -15.64 3.65
CA TYR A 27 7.76 -16.67 3.34
C TYR A 27 7.32 -18.05 3.82
N GLU A 28 6.28 -18.10 4.63
CA GLU A 28 5.62 -19.29 5.12
C GLU A 28 4.36 -19.58 4.28
N GLY A 29 4.31 -20.74 3.64
CA GLY A 29 3.18 -21.10 2.79
C GLY A 29 3.00 -22.61 2.69
N PRO A 30 1.84 -23.10 2.18
CA PRO A 30 1.59 -24.53 2.01
C PRO A 30 2.64 -25.24 1.15
N SER A 31 3.34 -24.50 0.29
CA SER A 31 4.49 -24.97 -0.47
C SER A 31 5.42 -23.80 -0.80
N PRO A 32 6.69 -24.06 -1.21
CA PRO A 32 7.59 -23.01 -1.68
C PRO A 32 7.05 -22.17 -2.84
N SER A 33 6.14 -22.74 -3.63
CA SER A 33 5.49 -22.07 -4.77
C SER A 33 4.18 -21.36 -4.41
N LYS A 34 3.59 -21.63 -3.25
CA LYS A 34 2.31 -21.06 -2.79
C LYS A 34 2.51 -20.28 -1.51
N ARG A 35 2.90 -19.01 -1.63
CA ARG A 35 3.18 -18.09 -0.52
C ARG A 35 2.15 -16.96 -0.46
N PRO A 36 1.74 -16.52 0.75
CA PRO A 36 0.87 -15.36 0.90
C PRO A 36 1.57 -14.09 0.39
N VAL A 37 0.93 -13.38 -0.53
CA VAL A 37 1.41 -12.11 -1.04
C VAL A 37 1.08 -10.99 -0.07
N GLN A 38 1.96 -9.99 0.05
CA GLN A 38 1.69 -8.78 0.82
C GLN A 38 0.40 -8.11 0.34
N GLY A 39 -0.44 -7.70 1.30
CA GLY A 39 -1.68 -6.98 1.00
C GLY A 39 -1.41 -5.72 0.19
N MET A 40 -0.37 -4.96 0.55
CA MET A 40 0.00 -3.76 -0.20
C MET A 40 0.52 -4.03 -1.60
N LEU A 41 1.31 -5.09 -1.82
CA LEU A 41 1.72 -5.46 -3.18
C LEU A 41 0.49 -5.77 -4.04
N SER A 42 -0.45 -6.55 -3.51
CA SER A 42 -1.72 -6.86 -4.19
C SER A 42 -2.52 -5.59 -4.49
N PHE A 43 -2.56 -4.64 -3.55
CA PHE A 43 -3.23 -3.36 -3.74
C PHE A 43 -2.56 -2.50 -4.80
N ILE A 44 -1.22 -2.37 -4.79
CA ILE A 44 -0.48 -1.59 -5.79
C ILE A 44 -0.81 -2.07 -7.20
N MET A 45 -0.71 -3.37 -7.45
CA MET A 45 -1.00 -3.92 -8.78
C MET A 45 -2.46 -3.71 -9.19
N LEU A 46 -3.40 -3.96 -8.27
CA LEU A 46 -4.83 -3.73 -8.52
C LEU A 46 -5.13 -2.25 -8.79
N SER A 47 -4.51 -1.34 -8.04
CA SER A 47 -4.73 0.10 -8.18
C SER A 47 -4.21 0.63 -9.51
N ASP A 48 -3.14 0.04 -10.05
CA ASP A 48 -2.57 0.44 -11.34
C ASP A 48 -3.53 0.13 -12.50
N ASP A 49 -4.16 -1.04 -12.47
CA ASP A 49 -5.21 -1.45 -13.42
C ASP A 49 -6.43 -0.49 -13.37
N VAL A 50 -6.85 -0.09 -12.16
CA VAL A 50 -7.99 0.83 -11.97
C VAL A 50 -7.63 2.26 -12.39
N LEU A 51 -6.44 2.76 -12.04
CA LEU A 51 -5.95 4.07 -12.46
C LEU A 51 -5.90 4.16 -14.00
N SER A 52 -5.40 3.10 -14.64
CA SER A 52 -5.31 3.02 -16.10
C SER A 52 -6.68 3.05 -16.79
N SER A 53 -7.71 2.42 -16.18
CA SER A 53 -9.07 2.45 -16.74
C SER A 53 -9.77 3.79 -16.57
N CYS A 54 -9.29 4.63 -15.65
CA CYS A 54 -9.84 5.95 -15.32
C CYS A 54 -9.06 7.13 -15.94
N ALA A 55 -8.03 6.88 -16.77
CA ALA A 55 -7.09 7.90 -17.23
C ALA A 55 -7.70 9.08 -18.04
N ASN A 56 -8.94 8.96 -18.52
CA ASN A 56 -9.62 9.97 -19.34
C ASN A 56 -10.96 10.45 -18.74
N CYS A 57 -11.12 10.41 -17.42
CA CYS A 57 -12.33 10.91 -16.77
C CYS A 57 -12.19 12.38 -16.34
N ASP A 58 -13.31 13.12 -16.34
CA ASP A 58 -13.37 14.52 -15.88
C ASP A 58 -13.33 14.65 -14.33
N ALA A 59 -12.77 13.67 -13.64
CA ALA A 59 -12.70 13.65 -12.18
C ALA A 59 -11.38 14.24 -11.67
N ARG A 60 -11.44 14.83 -10.47
CA ARG A 60 -10.26 15.40 -9.81
C ARG A 60 -9.49 14.37 -9.01
N SER A 61 -10.21 13.45 -8.38
CA SER A 61 -9.63 12.39 -7.57
C SER A 61 -10.31 11.04 -7.80
N LEU A 62 -9.57 9.98 -7.47
CA LEU A 62 -10.00 8.59 -7.51
C LEU A 62 -9.72 7.94 -6.16
N ALA A 63 -10.77 7.65 -5.41
CA ALA A 63 -10.67 6.91 -4.16
C ALA A 63 -10.85 5.42 -4.41
N ILE A 64 -9.84 4.61 -4.10
CA ILE A 64 -9.89 3.14 -4.15
C ILE A 64 -9.89 2.63 -2.72
N THR A 65 -10.88 1.82 -2.36
CA THR A 65 -10.99 1.16 -1.06
C THR A 65 -11.02 -0.33 -1.24
N VAL A 66 -10.16 -1.07 -0.55
CA VAL A 66 -10.15 -2.54 -0.56
C VAL A 66 -10.09 -3.13 0.85
N VAL A 67 -10.63 -4.33 0.98
CA VAL A 67 -10.57 -5.20 2.15
C VAL A 67 -9.98 -6.52 1.72
N PHE A 68 -8.97 -6.98 2.44
CA PHE A 68 -8.34 -8.29 2.22
C PHE A 68 -9.17 -9.34 2.97
N ARG A 69 -9.92 -10.16 2.22
CA ARG A 69 -10.81 -11.17 2.76
C ARG A 69 -10.08 -12.48 3.05
N ARG A 70 -9.11 -12.81 2.19
CA ARG A 70 -8.27 -14.00 2.26
C ARG A 70 -6.89 -13.68 1.72
N HIS A 71 -5.91 -14.54 2.00
CA HIS A 71 -4.60 -14.44 1.39
C HIS A 71 -4.69 -14.58 -0.13
N VAL A 72 -4.04 -13.65 -0.83
CA VAL A 72 -3.66 -13.81 -2.23
C VAL A 72 -2.41 -14.69 -2.22
N TYR A 73 -2.40 -15.78 -2.98
CA TYR A 73 -1.26 -16.69 -3.02
C TYR A 73 -0.47 -16.57 -4.31
N THR A 74 0.85 -16.70 -4.22
CA THR A 74 1.68 -16.95 -5.41
C THR A 74 1.25 -18.25 -6.09
N SER A 75 1.62 -18.43 -7.37
CA SER A 75 1.28 -19.58 -8.23
C SER A 75 -0.19 -19.75 -8.61
N VAL A 76 -1.11 -19.00 -8.01
CA VAL A 76 -2.53 -18.98 -8.38
C VAL A 76 -2.79 -17.79 -9.29
N ALA A 77 -3.42 -18.04 -10.44
CA ALA A 77 -3.87 -16.97 -11.32
C ALA A 77 -5.07 -16.27 -10.67
N HIS A 78 -4.97 -14.97 -10.46
CA HIS A 78 -6.06 -14.19 -9.90
C HIS A 78 -6.73 -13.38 -11.00
N THR A 79 -8.06 -13.35 -11.01
CA THR A 79 -8.83 -12.57 -11.99
C THR A 79 -9.34 -11.30 -11.33
N LEU A 80 -8.95 -10.14 -11.88
CA LEU A 80 -9.56 -8.87 -11.52
C LEU A 80 -10.95 -8.76 -12.18
N VAL A 81 -11.98 -8.63 -11.35
CA VAL A 81 -13.34 -8.31 -11.78
C VAL A 81 -13.62 -6.86 -11.41
N ASN A 82 -13.81 -6.02 -12.42
CA ASN A 82 -14.14 -4.60 -12.28
C ASN A 82 -15.48 -4.33 -12.97
N ASN A 83 -16.49 -3.97 -12.17
CA ASN A 83 -17.85 -3.70 -12.64
C ASN A 83 -18.22 -2.21 -12.53
N GLY A 84 -17.24 -1.30 -12.53
CA GLY A 84 -17.46 0.14 -12.47
C GLY A 84 -17.33 0.71 -11.05
N ASP A 85 -18.18 0.33 -10.12
CA ASP A 85 -18.08 0.77 -8.73
C ASP A 85 -17.46 -0.30 -7.83
N ASN A 86 -17.55 -1.57 -8.22
CA ASN A 86 -17.10 -2.72 -7.45
C ASN A 86 -15.87 -3.39 -8.07
N ILE A 87 -14.88 -3.67 -7.23
CA ILE A 87 -13.66 -4.40 -7.58
C ILE A 87 -13.60 -5.69 -6.76
N LYS A 88 -13.29 -6.81 -7.41
CA LYS A 88 -12.97 -8.07 -6.74
C LYS A 88 -11.72 -8.69 -7.35
N LEU A 89 -10.88 -9.26 -6.52
CA LEU A 89 -9.85 -10.19 -6.93
C LEU A 89 -10.33 -11.61 -6.60
N LEU A 90 -10.51 -12.43 -7.64
CA LEU A 90 -10.94 -13.81 -7.51
C LEU A 90 -9.74 -14.75 -7.71
N ASP A 91 -9.64 -15.82 -6.94
CA ASP A 91 -8.68 -16.89 -7.22
C ASP A 91 -9.15 -17.82 -8.36
N ASP A 92 -8.39 -18.87 -8.65
CA ASP A 92 -8.69 -19.83 -9.72
C ASP A 92 -9.95 -20.67 -9.46
N SER A 93 -10.36 -20.80 -8.20
CA SER A 93 -11.62 -21.41 -7.78
C SER A 93 -12.82 -20.45 -7.84
N GLY A 94 -12.57 -19.17 -8.14
CA GLY A 94 -13.59 -18.12 -8.16
C GLY A 94 -13.90 -17.53 -6.78
N GLU A 95 -13.14 -17.89 -5.76
CA GLU A 95 -13.31 -17.37 -4.41
C GLU A 95 -12.73 -15.96 -4.29
N ASN A 96 -13.38 -15.14 -3.48
CA ASN A 96 -13.08 -13.72 -3.33
C ASN A 96 -11.94 -13.50 -2.32
N THR A 97 -10.77 -13.09 -2.80
CA THR A 97 -9.60 -12.82 -1.96
C THR A 97 -9.50 -11.35 -1.55
N VAL A 98 -9.84 -10.43 -2.47
CA VAL A 98 -9.87 -8.98 -2.22
C VAL A 98 -11.20 -8.42 -2.70
N SER A 99 -11.87 -7.65 -1.84
CA SER A 99 -13.09 -6.93 -2.21
C SER A 99 -12.88 -5.44 -2.07
N GLY A 100 -13.42 -4.65 -2.98
CA GLY A 100 -13.28 -3.21 -2.90
C GLY A 100 -14.25 -2.46 -3.78
N GLN A 101 -14.09 -1.16 -3.77
CA GLN A 101 -14.81 -0.22 -4.60
C GLN A 101 -13.88 0.91 -5.00
N TYR A 102 -14.19 1.58 -6.10
CA TYR A 102 -13.59 2.87 -6.40
C TYR A 102 -14.64 3.93 -6.70
N LEU A 103 -14.30 5.17 -6.39
CA LEU A 103 -15.16 6.33 -6.54
C LEU A 103 -14.37 7.47 -7.16
N LEU A 104 -14.86 7.96 -8.29
CA LEU A 104 -14.40 9.19 -8.92
C LEU A 104 -15.05 10.39 -8.19
N LYS A 105 -14.24 11.40 -7.84
CA LYS A 105 -14.69 12.58 -7.11
C LYS A 105 -14.39 13.86 -7.88
N GLY A 106 -15.29 14.83 -7.74
CA GLY A 106 -15.07 16.20 -8.23
C GLY A 106 -14.26 17.09 -7.28
N THR A 107 -13.79 16.54 -6.15
CA THR A 107 -13.03 17.23 -5.11
C THR A 107 -11.63 16.63 -4.99
N TYR A 108 -10.69 17.39 -4.43
CA TYR A 108 -9.34 16.88 -4.15
C TYR A 108 -9.33 16.01 -2.88
N PRO A 109 -8.30 15.16 -2.69
CA PRO A 109 -8.09 14.44 -1.45
C PRO A 109 -8.01 15.41 -0.26
N GLU A 110 -8.90 15.23 0.71
CA GLU A 110 -8.95 16.04 1.91
C GLU A 110 -7.95 15.54 2.96
N TRP A 111 -7.34 16.46 3.68
CA TRP A 111 -6.41 16.17 4.76
C TRP A 111 -6.42 17.27 5.81
N GLU A 112 -6.61 16.89 7.06
CA GLU A 112 -6.48 17.78 8.21
C GLU A 112 -5.22 17.38 8.98
N ASN A 113 -4.36 18.36 9.24
CA ASN A 113 -3.16 18.15 10.05
C ASN A 113 -3.56 18.07 11.52
N ASN A 114 -3.01 17.08 12.22
CA ASN A 114 -2.99 17.06 13.68
C ASN A 114 -1.63 17.57 14.17
N ASP A 115 -1.57 18.17 15.36
CA ASP A 115 -0.33 18.73 15.93
C ASP A 115 0.80 17.69 16.04
N ASP A 116 0.45 16.42 16.26
CA ASP A 116 1.38 15.30 16.39
C ASP A 116 1.65 14.55 15.07
N THR A 117 1.39 15.17 13.91
CA THR A 117 1.65 14.55 12.60
C THR A 117 3.16 14.41 12.37
N GLU A 118 3.65 13.18 12.19
CA GLU A 118 5.03 12.90 11.81
C GLU A 118 5.28 13.33 10.37
N LEU A 119 6.38 14.04 10.13
CA LEU A 119 6.78 14.52 8.81
C LEU A 119 8.11 13.88 8.41
N ILE A 120 8.10 13.14 7.30
CA ILE A 120 9.28 12.50 6.73
C ILE A 120 9.47 12.99 5.30
N SER A 121 10.60 13.66 5.05
CA SER A 121 10.97 14.14 3.70
C SER A 121 12.03 13.25 3.05
N ILE A 122 11.83 12.93 1.78
CA ILE A 122 12.74 12.16 0.94
C ILE A 122 13.27 13.08 -0.16
N ARG A 123 14.59 13.16 -0.30
CA ARG A 123 15.19 14.07 -1.28
C ARG A 123 15.00 13.56 -2.70
N HIS A 124 14.90 14.46 -3.68
CA HIS A 124 14.78 14.12 -5.10
C HIS A 124 15.79 13.06 -5.56
N ARG A 125 17.06 13.19 -5.14
CA ARG A 125 18.12 12.23 -5.50
C ARG A 125 17.81 10.82 -5.02
N GLU A 126 17.20 10.68 -3.85
CA GLU A 126 16.83 9.40 -3.25
C GLU A 126 15.58 8.84 -3.93
N ILE A 127 14.61 9.69 -4.26
CA ILE A 127 13.43 9.31 -5.06
C ILE A 127 13.85 8.74 -6.41
N PHE A 128 14.77 9.41 -7.12
CA PHE A 128 15.25 8.92 -8.41
C PHE A 128 15.97 7.58 -8.31
N LYS A 129 16.78 7.38 -7.26
CA LYS A 129 17.41 6.07 -6.98
C LYS A 129 16.35 4.99 -6.73
N LYS A 130 15.37 5.28 -5.87
CA LYS A 130 14.26 4.36 -5.57
C LYS A 130 13.42 4.07 -6.82
N TYR A 131 13.24 5.03 -7.72
CA TYR A 131 12.53 4.82 -8.98
C TYR A 131 13.25 3.83 -9.90
N ILE A 132 14.56 3.98 -10.06
CA ILE A 132 15.38 3.01 -10.81
C ILE A 132 15.32 1.63 -10.14
N GLU A 133 15.45 1.60 -8.81
CA GLU A 133 15.38 0.38 -8.02
C GLU A 133 14.04 -0.36 -8.21
N PHE A 134 12.95 0.38 -8.16
CA PHE A 134 11.58 -0.10 -8.33
C PHE A 134 11.36 -0.67 -9.73
N ASN A 135 11.72 0.06 -10.79
CA ASN A 135 11.59 -0.40 -12.17
C ASN A 135 12.43 -1.65 -12.47
N ASN A 136 13.60 -1.78 -11.82
CA ASN A 136 14.43 -2.98 -11.97
C ASN A 136 13.81 -4.22 -11.30
N ARG A 137 13.00 -4.02 -10.25
CA ARG A 137 12.35 -5.07 -9.46
C ARG A 137 10.97 -5.45 -9.99
N PHE A 138 10.27 -4.50 -10.60
CA PHE A 138 8.94 -4.67 -11.14
C PHE A 138 8.98 -4.39 -12.65
N PRO A 139 9.27 -5.40 -13.48
CA PRO A 139 9.44 -5.22 -14.92
C PRO A 139 8.11 -5.02 -15.67
N TYR A 140 6.97 -5.17 -14.99
CA TYR A 140 5.67 -4.71 -15.51
C TYR A 140 5.55 -3.21 -15.28
N THR A 141 5.15 -2.47 -16.31
CA THR A 141 5.11 -1.00 -16.29
C THR A 141 4.05 -0.47 -15.34
N LEU A 142 4.40 -0.30 -14.06
CA LEU A 142 3.59 0.42 -13.08
C LEU A 142 3.69 1.93 -13.31
N SER A 143 2.59 2.64 -13.07
CA SER A 143 2.53 4.10 -13.17
C SER A 143 3.40 4.79 -12.11
N LEU A 144 3.75 6.06 -12.39
CA LEU A 144 4.50 6.87 -11.43
C LEU A 144 3.70 7.09 -10.12
N THR A 145 2.38 7.13 -10.21
CA THR A 145 1.48 7.23 -9.06
C THR A 145 1.58 6.02 -8.13
N THR A 146 1.59 4.81 -8.69
CA THR A 146 1.73 3.59 -7.89
C THR A 146 3.13 3.42 -7.32
N PHE A 147 4.16 3.89 -8.04
CA PHE A 147 5.51 4.04 -7.48
C PHE A 147 5.54 4.96 -6.23
N PHE A 148 4.94 6.15 -6.29
CA PHE A 148 4.90 7.05 -5.13
C PHE A 148 4.12 6.44 -3.95
N ASN A 149 3.07 5.67 -4.23
CA ASN A 149 2.34 4.93 -3.20
C ASN A 149 3.22 3.84 -2.54
N ALA A 150 4.00 3.10 -3.33
CA ALA A 150 4.95 2.12 -2.81
C ALA A 150 6.06 2.78 -1.97
N ILE A 151 6.59 3.93 -2.39
CA ILE A 151 7.54 4.71 -1.58
C ILE A 151 6.91 5.16 -0.27
N ALA A 152 5.71 5.73 -0.30
CA ALA A 152 5.04 6.22 0.90
C ALA A 152 4.81 5.07 1.88
N PHE A 153 4.36 3.90 1.40
CA PHE A 153 4.21 2.72 2.24
C PHE A 153 5.53 2.27 2.86
N SER A 154 6.63 2.21 2.08
CA SER A 154 7.98 1.90 2.60
C SER A 154 8.38 2.84 3.72
N VAL A 155 8.08 4.15 3.60
CA VAL A 155 8.35 5.12 4.67
C VAL A 155 7.44 4.89 5.88
N VAL A 156 6.15 4.65 5.64
CA VAL A 156 5.16 4.46 6.71
C VAL A 156 5.53 3.26 7.59
N VAL A 157 5.86 2.10 7.03
CA VAL A 157 6.20 0.92 7.84
C VAL A 157 7.49 1.10 8.65
N ASN A 158 8.35 2.03 8.28
CA ASN A 158 9.59 2.37 9.00
C ASN A 158 9.43 3.62 9.90
N SER A 159 8.24 4.20 9.98
CA SER A 159 7.98 5.44 10.73
C SER A 159 7.75 5.18 12.22
N LYS A 160 7.94 6.20 13.06
CA LYS A 160 7.61 6.09 14.49
C LYS A 160 6.13 5.84 14.69
N SER A 161 5.27 6.44 13.87
CA SER A 161 3.81 6.27 13.91
C SER A 161 3.38 4.81 13.66
N PHE A 162 4.17 4.03 12.92
CA PHE A 162 3.94 2.61 12.69
C PHE A 162 4.64 1.72 13.72
N LEU A 163 5.86 2.04 14.12
CA LEU A 163 6.62 1.21 15.05
C LEU A 163 6.10 1.36 16.48
N ASN A 164 5.57 2.52 16.86
CA ASN A 164 5.27 2.81 18.25
C ASN A 164 3.76 2.96 18.49
N PHE A 165 3.27 2.22 19.48
CA PHE A 165 1.87 2.28 19.91
C PHE A 165 1.71 1.67 21.30
N GLU A 166 0.81 2.22 22.12
CA GLU A 166 0.59 1.77 23.49
C GLU A 166 1.92 1.61 24.25
N SER A 167 2.18 0.44 24.85
CA SER A 167 3.42 0.11 25.55
C SER A 167 4.55 -0.38 24.63
N TYR A 168 4.30 -0.60 23.34
CA TYR A 168 5.29 -1.14 22.41
C TYR A 168 6.02 -0.02 21.69
N GLN A 169 7.35 -0.04 21.77
CA GLN A 169 8.22 0.98 21.19
C GLN A 169 9.38 0.25 20.49
N PHE A 170 9.45 0.35 19.17
CA PHE A 170 10.49 -0.27 18.35
C PHE A 170 11.27 0.80 17.60
N GLU A 171 12.59 0.66 17.54
CA GLU A 171 13.44 1.58 16.78
C GLU A 171 13.53 1.19 15.30
N LYS A 172 13.29 -0.09 14.98
CA LYS A 172 13.45 -0.66 13.65
C LYS A 172 12.31 -1.62 13.32
N ILE A 173 12.05 -1.77 12.01
CA ILE A 173 10.99 -2.66 11.52
C ILE A 173 11.28 -4.12 11.80
N GLU A 174 12.55 -4.54 11.80
CA GLU A 174 12.93 -5.92 12.09
C GLU A 174 12.53 -6.31 13.52
N ASP A 175 12.82 -5.45 14.51
CA ASP A 175 12.46 -5.69 15.91
C ASP A 175 10.92 -5.78 16.09
N TYR A 176 10.18 -4.96 15.34
CA TYR A 176 8.71 -5.01 15.33
C TYR A 176 8.20 -6.31 14.73
N LEU A 177 8.75 -6.75 13.58
CA LEU A 177 8.32 -7.96 12.88
C LEU A 177 8.68 -9.24 13.66
N ASP A 178 9.78 -9.22 14.41
CA ASP A 178 10.16 -10.31 15.30
C ASP A 178 9.24 -10.44 16.52
N SER A 179 8.53 -9.36 16.88
CA SER A 179 7.66 -9.28 18.07
C SER A 179 6.18 -9.21 17.72
N SER A 180 5.80 -9.26 16.43
CA SER A 180 4.43 -9.05 15.99
C SER A 180 4.04 -9.89 14.78
N GLU A 181 2.94 -10.63 14.92
CA GLU A 181 2.20 -11.14 13.78
C GLU A 181 1.22 -10.06 13.30
N THR A 182 1.62 -9.33 12.25
CA THR A 182 0.80 -8.26 11.67
C THR A 182 0.18 -8.69 10.35
N LEU A 183 -1.13 -8.46 10.22
CA LEU A 183 -1.90 -8.71 9.00
C LEU A 183 -2.52 -7.42 8.49
N HIS A 184 -2.37 -7.17 7.18
CA HIS A 184 -3.05 -6.08 6.51
C HIS A 184 -4.51 -6.47 6.23
N THR A 185 -5.48 -5.74 6.78
CA THR A 185 -6.91 -6.03 6.64
C THR A 185 -7.65 -5.12 5.65
N GLY A 186 -7.18 -3.89 5.42
CA GLY A 186 -7.74 -3.04 4.37
C GLY A 186 -6.92 -1.80 4.04
N GLN A 187 -7.08 -1.32 2.81
CA GLN A 187 -6.37 -0.16 2.27
C GLN A 187 -7.38 0.78 1.61
N LEU A 188 -7.27 2.07 1.90
CA LEU A 188 -7.94 3.14 1.17
C LEU A 188 -6.87 4.09 0.66
N VAL A 189 -6.93 4.47 -0.62
CA VAL A 189 -6.11 5.56 -1.17
C VAL A 189 -6.99 6.45 -2.03
N ASP A 190 -6.94 7.75 -1.77
CA ASP A 190 -7.57 8.80 -2.58
C ASP A 190 -6.50 9.50 -3.40
N PHE A 191 -6.39 9.09 -4.67
CA PHE A 191 -5.42 9.60 -5.61
C PHE A 191 -5.87 10.92 -6.22
N ASN A 192 -5.01 11.93 -6.21
CA ASN A 192 -5.17 13.11 -7.02
C ASN A 192 -4.75 12.79 -8.46
N ILE A 193 -5.72 12.48 -9.32
CA ILE A 193 -5.46 12.06 -10.71
C ILE A 193 -5.23 13.25 -11.65
N GLU A 194 -5.57 14.48 -11.22
CA GLU A 194 -5.15 15.71 -11.90
C GLU A 194 -3.67 16.07 -11.63
N SER A 195 -3.09 15.52 -10.55
CA SER A 195 -1.70 15.78 -10.22
C SER A 195 -0.76 15.11 -11.22
N TYR A 196 -0.19 15.92 -12.12
CA TYR A 196 0.84 15.46 -13.04
C TYR A 196 2.20 15.43 -12.35
N ALA A 197 2.43 14.40 -11.54
CA ALA A 197 3.76 14.16 -10.99
C ALA A 197 4.73 13.88 -12.15
N ASN A 198 5.86 14.60 -12.16
CA ASN A 198 6.87 14.45 -13.20
C ASN A 198 8.25 14.49 -12.56
N LEU A 199 9.00 13.39 -12.66
CA LEU A 199 10.34 13.27 -12.06
C LEU A 199 11.34 14.31 -12.59
N SER A 200 11.10 14.91 -13.76
CA SER A 200 11.94 15.98 -14.32
C SER A 200 11.86 17.30 -13.53
N HIS A 201 10.80 17.51 -12.74
CA HIS A 201 10.63 18.72 -11.91
C HIS A 201 11.55 18.74 -10.68
N LYS A 202 12.22 17.63 -10.36
CA LYS A 202 13.21 17.52 -9.28
C LYS A 202 12.69 17.93 -7.88
N ASN A 203 11.43 17.69 -7.60
CA ASN A 203 10.88 17.94 -6.27
C ASN A 203 11.25 16.83 -5.27
N ASP A 204 11.24 17.20 -4.00
CA ASP A 204 11.28 16.26 -2.87
C ASP A 204 9.88 15.66 -2.64
N VAL A 205 9.83 14.53 -1.95
CA VAL A 205 8.60 13.90 -1.48
C VAL A 205 8.48 14.16 0.01
N THR A 206 7.30 14.58 0.46
CA THR A 206 7.00 14.69 1.89
C THR A 206 5.87 13.75 2.23
N ILE A 207 6.12 12.83 3.17
CA ILE A 207 5.13 11.92 3.73
C ILE A 207 4.74 12.46 5.11
N LEU A 208 3.44 12.70 5.29
CA LEU A 208 2.84 13.12 6.56
C LEU A 208 2.06 11.94 7.11
N ILE A 209 2.31 11.57 8.36
CA ILE A 209 1.71 10.39 8.99
C ILE A 209 1.05 10.82 10.29
N GLN A 210 -0.25 10.61 10.40
CA GLN A 210 -0.95 10.87 11.66
C GLN A 210 -0.60 9.79 12.69
N PRO A 211 -0.66 10.10 14.00
CA PRO A 211 -0.58 9.10 15.04
C PRO A 211 -1.54 7.95 14.76
N SER A 212 -1.07 6.71 14.91
CA SER A 212 -1.91 5.55 14.63
C SER A 212 -3.11 5.52 15.58
N THR A 213 -4.31 5.30 15.04
CA THR A 213 -5.47 4.99 15.87
C THR A 213 -5.39 3.52 16.26
N VAL A 214 -5.45 3.25 17.55
CA VAL A 214 -5.28 1.90 18.11
C VAL A 214 -6.55 1.51 18.85
N ILE A 215 -7.07 0.32 18.54
CA ILE A 215 -8.22 -0.27 19.21
C ILE A 215 -7.78 -1.61 19.78
N LYS A 216 -7.80 -1.74 21.10
CA LYS A 216 -7.47 -2.99 21.80
C LYS A 216 -8.53 -4.06 21.50
N ASN A 217 -8.10 -5.22 21.01
CA ASN A 217 -8.94 -6.33 20.56
C ASN A 217 -8.55 -7.66 21.24
N GLY A 218 -8.05 -7.59 22.48
CA GLY A 218 -7.54 -8.72 23.24
C GLY A 218 -6.49 -8.26 24.23
N ASN A 219 -5.77 -9.19 24.88
CA ASN A 219 -4.67 -8.81 25.77
C ASN A 219 -3.51 -8.19 24.97
N ASP A 220 -3.11 -8.84 23.88
CA ASP A 220 -1.98 -8.47 23.02
C ASP A 220 -2.38 -8.36 21.54
N SER A 221 -3.67 -8.18 21.26
CA SER A 221 -4.20 -8.01 19.90
C SER A 221 -4.74 -6.61 19.72
N TYR A 222 -4.36 -5.97 18.61
CA TYR A 222 -4.67 -4.57 18.32
C TYR A 222 -5.16 -4.41 16.89
N ILE A 223 -6.24 -3.66 16.70
CA ILE A 223 -6.58 -3.12 15.39
C ILE A 223 -5.92 -1.74 15.28
N ARG A 224 -5.15 -1.55 14.23
CA ARG A 224 -4.36 -0.34 14.02
C ARG A 224 -4.78 0.32 12.71
N ILE A 225 -4.98 1.63 12.74
CA ILE A 225 -5.32 2.43 11.57
C ILE A 225 -4.28 3.54 11.44
N LEU A 226 -3.57 3.54 10.31
CA LEU A 226 -2.62 4.58 9.96
C LEU A 226 -3.20 5.42 8.84
N ASN A 227 -3.22 6.74 9.01
CA ASN A 227 -3.54 7.67 7.93
C ASN A 227 -2.26 8.41 7.53
N TYR A 228 -2.03 8.55 6.24
CA TYR A 228 -0.88 9.27 5.72
C TYR A 228 -1.19 10.01 4.42
N ARG A 229 -0.42 11.05 4.13
CA ARG A 229 -0.49 11.86 2.91
C ARG A 229 0.86 11.92 2.24
N CYS A 230 0.88 11.84 0.91
CA CYS A 230 2.08 11.97 0.11
C CYS A 230 2.02 13.26 -0.73
N LEU A 231 3.04 14.10 -0.59
CA LEU A 231 3.25 15.32 -1.36
C LEU A 231 4.48 15.16 -2.27
N TYR A 232 4.44 15.75 -3.46
CA TYR A 232 5.59 15.92 -4.36
C TYR A 232 5.81 17.41 -4.65
N GLY A 233 6.79 18.01 -3.98
CA GLY A 233 6.79 19.45 -3.73
C GLY A 233 5.56 19.82 -2.91
N ASP A 234 4.78 20.81 -3.38
CA ASP A 234 3.53 21.22 -2.72
C ASP A 234 2.29 20.45 -3.22
N ALA A 235 2.44 19.64 -4.26
CA ALA A 235 1.32 18.91 -4.86
C ALA A 235 0.96 17.67 -4.04
N CYS A 236 -0.28 17.59 -3.56
CA CYS A 236 -0.79 16.38 -2.95
C CYS A 236 -1.02 15.31 -4.01
N LEU A 237 -0.26 14.21 -3.92
CA LEU A 237 -0.41 13.06 -4.82
C LEU A 237 -1.56 12.16 -4.37
N PHE A 238 -1.66 11.89 -3.07
CA PHE A 238 -2.75 11.10 -2.50
C PHE A 238 -2.80 11.23 -0.98
N THR A 239 -3.97 10.88 -0.42
CA THR A 239 -4.12 10.50 0.99
C THR A 239 -4.44 9.01 1.08
N ALA A 240 -4.06 8.39 2.18
CA ALA A 240 -4.18 6.96 2.35
C ALA A 240 -4.55 6.61 3.79
N ARG A 241 -5.24 5.49 3.94
CA ARG A 241 -5.57 4.86 5.21
C ARG A 241 -5.29 3.37 5.11
N THR A 242 -4.41 2.88 5.96
CA THR A 242 -4.05 1.47 6.08
C THR A 242 -4.63 0.93 7.38
N SER A 243 -5.31 -0.20 7.32
CA SER A 243 -5.86 -0.91 8.48
C SER A 243 -5.16 -2.26 8.64
N LEU A 244 -4.74 -2.54 9.86
CA LEU A 244 -3.94 -3.70 10.21
C LEU A 244 -4.51 -4.35 11.48
N VAL A 245 -4.27 -5.65 11.63
CA VAL A 245 -4.36 -6.34 12.91
C VAL A 245 -2.94 -6.72 13.32
N SER A 246 -2.53 -6.38 14.53
CA SER A 246 -1.23 -6.70 15.09
C SER A 246 -1.44 -7.52 16.35
N ASN A 247 -0.94 -8.76 16.34
CA ASN A 247 -0.86 -9.60 17.52
C ASN A 247 0.58 -9.57 18.03
N MET A 248 0.78 -9.06 19.23
CA MET A 248 2.09 -8.94 19.86
C MET A 248 2.42 -10.24 20.59
N GLN A 249 3.71 -10.60 20.57
CA GLN A 249 4.26 -11.80 21.21
C GLN A 249 5.13 -11.44 22.42
#